data_AF-A0A852JT59-F1
#
_entry.id   AF-A0A852JT59-F1
#
_cell.length_a   1.000
_cell.length_b   1.000
_cell.length_c   1.000
_cell.angle_alpha   90.00
_cell.angle_beta   90.00
_cell.angle_gamma   90.00
#
_symmetry.space_group_name_H-M   'P 1'
#
loop_
_entity.id
_entity.type
_entity.pdbx_description
1 polymer ?
#
loop_
_entity_poly.entity_id
_entity_poly.type
_entity_poly.pdbx_seq_one_letter_code
_entity_poly.pdbx_strand_id
1 'polypeptide(L)'
;PAVSPAVSPSVSPAVSPAVSPAVPPRHMDSVLDILDALESPARGGSPGTAAALGRALGVCSTPGCRAVLGEPPGPPERPPALTAGQWQLLTELLRHDPAAPELGAVLAPDGSTVALGPLLAGIEAGLRSGGFGRPLPTLDPPADPLLAVTITEALGTSFLLAQGGDHNATALGPGGCWDDVENPRNYTLRGPSSPVPDAVAIGAMDGAVLGARLARGPLPVAELLRGYYGTRNGSGGGRPPSSYRRRSFGALARQGRLEKEVAAVLELLRTLSPTSELLRDVGTQEVAAVAQRAAREFSEGYVECPAIVPRCLWGARPYRGTPAPLQPPLGSVFLHHTLEPSRPCLTFGACARAMRDMQRFHQDTRGWDDIGY
;
A
#
# COMPACT_ATOMS: atom_id res chain seq x y z
N PRO A 1 -49.20 13.36 -67.14
CA PRO A 1 -49.15 12.81 -65.76
C PRO A 1 -47.70 12.41 -65.43
N ALA A 2 -46.99 13.32 -64.77
CA ALA A 2 -45.58 13.19 -64.43
C ALA A 2 -45.39 12.38 -63.13
N VAL A 3 -44.26 11.67 -63.08
CA VAL A 3 -43.77 10.79 -62.02
C VAL A 3 -43.32 11.60 -60.79
N SER A 4 -43.52 11.06 -59.58
CA SER A 4 -42.69 11.35 -58.41
C SER A 4 -42.72 10.15 -57.44
N PRO A 5 -41.56 9.57 -57.04
CA PRO A 5 -41.49 8.52 -56.05
C PRO A 5 -41.34 9.08 -54.62
N ALA A 6 -41.77 8.28 -53.65
CA ALA A 6 -41.86 8.61 -52.24
C ALA A 6 -40.49 8.83 -51.57
N VAL A 7 -40.43 9.87 -50.72
CA VAL A 7 -39.31 10.20 -49.85
C VAL A 7 -39.25 9.18 -48.70
N SER A 8 -38.10 8.52 -48.52
CA SER A 8 -37.79 7.71 -47.35
C SER A 8 -37.25 8.60 -46.22
N PRO A 9 -37.65 8.43 -44.95
CA PRO A 9 -37.12 9.23 -43.86
C PRO A 9 -35.69 8.80 -43.53
N SER A 10 -34.81 9.79 -43.39
CA SER A 10 -33.43 9.61 -42.95
C SER A 10 -33.38 9.13 -41.50
N VAL A 11 -32.82 7.94 -41.28
CA VAL A 11 -32.47 7.46 -39.95
C VAL A 11 -31.19 8.19 -39.53
N SER A 12 -31.29 9.12 -38.58
CA SER A 12 -30.12 9.67 -37.88
C SER A 12 -29.41 8.53 -37.13
N PRO A 13 -28.07 8.45 -37.15
CA PRO A 13 -27.37 7.45 -36.37
C PRO A 13 -27.56 7.79 -34.89
N ALA A 14 -28.14 6.86 -34.14
CA ALA A 14 -28.20 6.93 -32.69
C ALA A 14 -26.77 7.08 -32.15
N VAL A 15 -26.51 8.20 -31.48
CA VAL A 15 -25.31 8.35 -30.64
C VAL A 15 -25.40 7.27 -29.58
N SER A 16 -24.57 6.24 -29.73
CA SER A 16 -24.42 5.22 -28.68
C SER A 16 -23.98 5.93 -27.41
N PRO A 17 -24.59 5.65 -26.24
CA PRO A 17 -24.10 6.23 -25.00
C PRO A 17 -22.66 5.76 -24.85
N ALA A 18 -21.72 6.71 -24.78
CA ALA A 18 -20.32 6.41 -24.55
C ALA A 18 -20.25 5.56 -23.28
N VAL A 19 -19.92 4.28 -23.41
CA VAL A 19 -19.66 3.40 -22.27
C VAL A 19 -18.53 4.07 -21.51
N SER A 20 -18.82 4.60 -20.32
CA SER A 20 -17.79 5.12 -19.44
C SER A 20 -16.68 4.07 -19.33
N PRO A 21 -15.42 4.43 -19.57
CA PRO A 21 -14.34 3.47 -19.61
C PRO A 21 -14.28 2.74 -18.28
N ALA A 22 -14.36 1.41 -18.32
CA ALA A 22 -14.35 0.60 -17.11
C ALA A 22 -13.01 0.81 -16.37
N VAL A 23 -13.09 1.39 -15.17
CA VAL A 23 -11.93 1.51 -14.28
C VAL A 23 -11.51 0.09 -13.87
N PRO A 24 -10.22 -0.29 -13.95
CA PRO A 24 -9.77 -1.60 -13.48
C PRO A 24 -9.97 -1.77 -11.96
N PRO A 25 -10.03 -3.00 -11.43
CA PRO A 25 -10.04 -3.24 -9.99
C PRO A 25 -8.73 -2.76 -9.34
N ARG A 26 -8.78 -2.47 -8.04
CA ARG A 26 -7.63 -2.05 -7.20
C ARG A 26 -6.76 -3.25 -6.80
N HIS A 27 -6.37 -4.05 -7.78
CA HIS A 27 -5.39 -5.13 -7.61
C HIS A 27 -4.00 -4.64 -7.98
N MET A 28 -2.97 -5.22 -7.35
CA MET A 28 -1.58 -5.01 -7.77
C MET A 28 -1.35 -5.41 -9.25
N ASP A 29 -2.06 -6.42 -9.76
CA ASP A 29 -1.97 -6.81 -11.17
C ASP A 29 -2.44 -5.68 -12.11
N SER A 30 -3.51 -4.96 -11.77
CA SER A 30 -3.93 -3.78 -12.52
C SER A 30 -2.86 -2.67 -12.51
N VAL A 31 -2.16 -2.51 -11.39
CA VAL A 31 -1.03 -1.58 -11.28
C VAL A 31 0.14 -2.04 -12.15
N LEU A 32 0.48 -3.33 -12.14
CA LEU A 32 1.51 -3.90 -13.00
C LEU A 32 1.22 -3.66 -14.49
N ASP A 33 -0.02 -3.85 -14.93
CA ASP A 33 -0.44 -3.57 -16.30
C ASP A 33 -0.26 -2.10 -16.69
N ILE A 34 -0.55 -1.17 -15.76
CA ILE A 34 -0.33 0.27 -15.95
C ILE A 34 1.17 0.58 -16.04
N LEU A 35 1.98 0.03 -15.13
CA LEU A 35 3.42 0.27 -15.10
C LEU A 35 4.12 -0.29 -16.34
N ASP A 36 3.76 -1.50 -16.78
CA ASP A 36 4.25 -2.09 -18.03
C ASP A 36 3.93 -1.18 -19.23
N ALA A 37 2.71 -0.63 -19.28
CA ALA A 37 2.33 0.29 -20.35
C ALA A 37 3.16 1.57 -20.36
N LEU A 38 3.51 2.10 -19.18
CA LEU A 38 4.30 3.32 -19.01
C LEU A 38 5.79 3.12 -19.27
N GLU A 39 6.33 1.94 -18.99
CA GLU A 39 7.76 1.64 -19.15
C GLU A 39 8.09 0.99 -20.50
N SER A 40 7.08 0.57 -21.27
CA SER A 40 7.28 -0.05 -22.58
C SER A 40 7.96 0.91 -23.57
N PRO A 41 9.17 0.57 -24.09
CA PRO A 41 9.85 1.40 -25.08
C PRO A 41 9.05 1.57 -26.37
N ALA A 42 8.27 0.55 -26.75
CA ALA A 42 7.37 0.58 -27.90
C ALA A 42 6.24 1.62 -27.77
N ARG A 43 5.96 2.09 -26.55
CA ARG A 43 4.98 3.13 -26.23
C ARG A 43 5.64 4.46 -25.83
N GLY A 44 6.94 4.60 -26.07
CA GLY A 44 7.73 5.80 -25.71
C GLY A 44 8.10 5.87 -24.22
N GLY A 45 7.95 4.77 -23.49
CA GLY A 45 8.29 4.66 -22.07
C GLY A 45 9.78 4.46 -21.80
N SER A 46 10.20 4.74 -20.56
CA SER A 46 11.56 4.48 -20.07
C SER A 46 11.55 4.07 -18.59
N PRO A 47 12.60 3.39 -18.10
CA PRO A 47 12.73 3.11 -16.67
C PRO A 47 12.65 4.39 -15.84
N GLY A 48 11.79 4.40 -14.82
CA GLY A 48 11.58 5.57 -13.96
C GLY A 48 10.51 6.55 -14.44
N THR A 49 9.95 6.39 -15.65
CA THR A 49 8.78 7.17 -16.09
C THR A 49 7.61 7.02 -15.11
N ALA A 50 7.36 5.81 -14.62
CA ALA A 50 6.32 5.54 -13.65
C ALA A 50 6.55 6.23 -12.30
N ALA A 51 7.79 6.21 -11.80
CA ALA A 51 8.17 6.89 -10.56
C ALA A 51 8.00 8.42 -10.68
N ALA A 52 8.48 9.00 -11.78
CA ALA A 52 8.34 10.43 -12.06
C ALA A 52 6.86 10.84 -12.19
N LEU A 53 6.05 10.02 -12.87
CA LEU A 53 4.60 10.23 -12.97
C LEU A 53 3.92 10.15 -11.61
N GLY A 54 4.33 9.20 -10.76
CA GLY A 54 3.80 9.11 -9.41
C GLY A 54 4.10 10.35 -8.58
N ARG A 55 5.32 10.89 -8.66
CA ARG A 55 5.67 12.17 -8.02
C ARG A 55 4.77 13.30 -8.50
N ALA A 56 4.51 13.38 -9.81
CA ALA A 56 3.60 14.36 -10.41
C ALA A 56 2.14 14.22 -9.92
N LEU A 57 1.73 13.02 -9.50
CA LEU A 57 0.38 12.71 -8.99
C LEU A 57 0.24 12.83 -7.47
N GLY A 58 1.31 13.19 -6.75
CA GLY A 58 1.23 13.51 -5.31
C GLY A 58 1.89 12.49 -4.37
N VAL A 59 2.66 11.53 -4.89
CA VAL A 59 3.39 10.53 -4.08
C VAL A 59 4.34 11.16 -3.05
N CYS A 60 4.83 12.38 -3.33
CA CYS A 60 5.80 13.08 -2.50
C CYS A 60 5.28 14.46 -2.07
N SER A 61 4.21 14.46 -1.28
CA SER A 61 3.51 15.66 -0.84
C SER A 61 4.08 16.26 0.45
N THR A 62 4.82 15.49 1.25
CA THR A 62 5.30 15.90 2.58
C THR A 62 6.61 16.70 2.51
N PRO A 63 6.89 17.60 3.47
CA PRO A 63 8.10 18.43 3.44
C PRO A 63 9.40 17.61 3.42
N GLY A 64 9.51 16.55 4.22
CA GLY A 64 10.68 15.68 4.24
C GLY A 64 10.86 14.93 2.93
N CYS A 65 9.77 14.41 2.37
CA CYS A 65 9.81 13.78 1.06
C CYS A 65 10.30 14.77 -0.01
N ARG A 66 9.77 15.99 -0.05
CA ARG A 66 10.19 17.02 -1.02
C ARG A 66 11.65 17.45 -0.83
N ALA A 67 12.15 17.46 0.40
CA ALA A 67 13.56 17.70 0.66
C ALA A 67 14.47 16.64 0.01
N VAL A 68 13.98 15.41 -0.18
CA VAL A 68 14.72 14.30 -0.81
C VAL A 68 14.43 14.17 -2.30
N LEU A 69 13.16 14.04 -2.69
CA LEU A 69 12.74 13.77 -4.06
C LEU A 69 12.55 15.04 -4.90
N GLY A 70 12.52 16.21 -4.27
CA GLY A 70 12.28 17.50 -4.90
C GLY A 70 10.79 17.79 -5.09
N GLU A 71 10.47 19.06 -5.36
CA GLU A 71 9.10 19.50 -5.63
C GLU A 71 8.48 18.71 -6.80
N PRO A 72 7.22 18.26 -6.67
CA PRO A 72 6.54 17.57 -7.75
C PRO A 72 6.44 18.50 -8.97
N PRO A 73 6.59 17.97 -10.20
CA PRO A 73 6.30 18.76 -11.39
C PRO A 73 4.81 19.13 -11.41
N GLY A 74 4.43 20.02 -12.34
CA GLY A 74 3.03 20.40 -12.54
C GLY A 74 2.12 19.19 -12.84
N PRO A 75 0.79 19.36 -12.72
CA PRO A 75 -0.16 18.28 -12.89
C PRO A 75 0.01 17.61 -14.26
N PRO A 76 0.23 16.27 -14.30
CA PRO A 76 0.50 15.58 -15.54
C PRO A 76 -0.76 15.40 -16.37
N GLU A 77 -0.61 15.45 -17.70
CA GLU A 77 -1.63 14.96 -18.62
C GLU A 77 -1.63 13.43 -18.69
N ARG A 78 -2.76 12.85 -19.10
CA ARG A 78 -2.87 11.40 -19.29
C ARG A 78 -1.86 10.92 -20.34
N PRO A 79 -0.94 10.00 -20.01
CA PRO A 79 -0.04 9.40 -20.98
C PRO A 79 -0.82 8.68 -22.11
N PRO A 80 -0.45 8.84 -23.39
CA PRO A 80 -1.12 8.17 -24.51
C PRO A 80 -1.14 6.63 -24.39
N ALA A 81 -0.16 6.07 -23.67
CA ALA A 81 -0.05 4.65 -23.41
C ALA A 81 -1.16 4.09 -22.50
N LEU A 82 -1.86 4.95 -21.75
CA LEU A 82 -2.87 4.56 -20.77
C LEU A 82 -4.29 4.82 -21.28
N THR A 83 -5.18 3.84 -21.05
CA THR A 83 -6.61 4.05 -21.21
C THR A 83 -7.15 5.06 -20.19
N ALA A 84 -8.33 5.62 -20.45
CA ALA A 84 -8.96 6.54 -19.51
C ALA A 84 -9.24 5.89 -18.14
N GLY A 85 -9.66 4.62 -18.12
CA GLY A 85 -9.89 3.87 -16.87
C GLY A 85 -8.60 3.59 -16.10
N GLN A 86 -7.51 3.24 -16.79
CA GLN A 86 -6.18 3.06 -16.18
C GLN A 86 -5.64 4.37 -15.58
N TRP A 87 -5.81 5.47 -16.31
CA TRP A 87 -5.41 6.80 -15.84
C TRP A 87 -6.20 7.23 -14.60
N GLN A 88 -7.50 6.99 -14.61
CA GLN A 88 -8.36 7.26 -13.46
C GLN A 88 -7.91 6.46 -12.24
N LEU A 89 -7.70 5.14 -12.38
CA LEU A 89 -7.22 4.29 -11.29
C LEU A 89 -5.89 4.80 -10.73
N LEU A 90 -4.90 5.06 -11.60
CA LEU A 90 -3.59 5.54 -11.16
C LEU A 90 -3.69 6.88 -10.42
N THR A 91 -4.51 7.80 -10.91
CA THR A 91 -4.72 9.10 -10.27
C THR A 91 -5.38 8.94 -8.90
N GLU A 92 -6.38 8.08 -8.78
CA GLU A 92 -7.04 7.80 -7.49
C GLU A 92 -6.09 7.15 -6.49
N LEU A 93 -5.20 6.26 -6.93
CA LEU A 93 -4.23 5.57 -6.06
C LEU A 93 -3.08 6.45 -5.58
N LEU A 94 -2.72 7.47 -6.37
CA LEU A 94 -1.53 8.30 -6.10
C LEU A 94 -1.87 9.69 -5.60
N ARG A 95 -3.13 10.12 -5.73
CA ARG A 95 -3.61 11.36 -5.12
C ARG A 95 -3.49 11.23 -3.61
N HIS A 96 -2.60 12.03 -3.05
CA HIS A 96 -2.45 12.11 -1.61
C HIS A 96 -3.61 12.90 -1.01
N ASP A 97 -4.45 12.22 -0.23
CA ASP A 97 -5.43 12.83 0.65
C ASP A 97 -5.21 12.32 2.08
N PRO A 98 -4.67 13.15 2.99
CA PRO A 98 -4.47 12.78 4.39
C PRO A 98 -5.77 12.38 5.11
N ALA A 99 -6.92 12.86 4.62
CA ALA A 99 -8.22 12.54 5.20
C ALA A 99 -8.78 11.19 4.70
N ALA A 100 -8.26 10.68 3.58
CA ALA A 100 -8.73 9.45 2.95
C ALA A 100 -7.55 8.54 2.51
N PRO A 101 -6.64 8.15 3.43
CA PRO A 101 -5.47 7.35 3.12
C PRO A 101 -5.82 5.97 2.53
N GLU A 102 -7.03 5.46 2.78
CA GLU A 102 -7.57 4.23 2.22
C GLU A 102 -7.72 4.25 0.69
N LEU A 103 -7.82 5.44 0.07
CA LEU A 103 -7.92 5.60 -1.38
C LEU A 103 -6.60 5.29 -2.11
N GLY A 104 -5.47 5.29 -1.41
CA GLY A 104 -4.17 4.95 -2.01
C GLY A 104 -3.87 3.46 -2.08
N ALA A 105 -4.81 2.61 -1.63
CA ALA A 105 -4.56 1.20 -1.38
C ALA A 105 -4.88 0.29 -2.59
N VAL A 106 -4.12 -0.81 -2.69
CA VAL A 106 -4.38 -1.94 -3.59
C VAL A 106 -4.24 -3.27 -2.88
N LEU A 107 -5.00 -4.27 -3.33
CA LEU A 107 -4.90 -5.66 -2.86
C LEU A 107 -3.76 -6.36 -3.60
N ALA A 108 -2.79 -6.88 -2.86
CA ALA A 108 -1.66 -7.64 -3.41
C ALA A 108 -1.97 -9.15 -3.46
N PRO A 109 -1.29 -9.93 -4.33
CA PRO A 109 -1.53 -11.36 -4.50
C PRO A 109 -1.28 -12.22 -3.25
N ASP A 110 -0.54 -11.71 -2.26
CA ASP A 110 -0.33 -12.38 -0.97
C ASP A 110 -1.38 -12.03 0.09
N GLY A 111 -2.42 -11.28 -0.28
CA GLY A 111 -3.54 -10.91 0.59
C GLY A 111 -3.31 -9.67 1.44
N SER A 112 -2.14 -9.04 1.31
CA SER A 112 -1.88 -7.76 1.96
C SER A 112 -2.55 -6.61 1.20
N THR A 113 -2.92 -5.57 1.94
CA THR A 113 -3.32 -4.30 1.35
C THR A 113 -2.13 -3.34 1.40
N VAL A 114 -1.79 -2.72 0.27
CA VAL A 114 -0.56 -1.94 0.09
C VAL A 114 -0.90 -0.55 -0.41
N ALA A 115 -0.41 0.51 0.24
CA ALA A 115 -0.51 1.86 -0.28
C ALA A 115 0.53 2.09 -1.38
N LEU A 116 0.08 2.54 -2.55
CA LEU A 116 0.95 2.69 -3.72
C LEU A 116 1.92 3.87 -3.60
N GLY A 117 1.53 4.94 -2.91
CA GLY A 117 2.35 6.14 -2.76
C GLY A 117 3.72 5.88 -2.12
N PRO A 118 3.79 5.48 -0.84
CA PRO A 118 5.06 5.20 -0.17
C PRO A 118 5.90 4.12 -0.88
N LEU A 119 5.24 3.16 -1.54
CA LEU A 119 5.89 2.14 -2.36
C LEU A 119 6.66 2.78 -3.54
N LEU A 120 6.00 3.65 -4.32
CA LEU A 120 6.64 4.33 -5.45
C LEU A 120 7.68 5.36 -5.00
N ALA A 121 7.49 6.02 -3.86
CA ALA A 121 8.49 6.95 -3.31
C ALA A 121 9.82 6.24 -3.00
N GLY A 122 9.76 5.07 -2.36
CA GLY A 122 10.94 4.26 -2.08
C GLY A 122 11.62 3.74 -3.35
N ILE A 123 10.83 3.37 -4.37
CA ILE A 123 11.34 2.95 -5.68
C ILE A 123 12.07 4.11 -6.37
N GLU A 124 11.51 5.33 -6.37
CA GLU A 124 12.15 6.52 -6.93
C GLU A 124 13.49 6.82 -6.25
N ALA A 125 13.52 6.80 -4.91
CA ALA A 125 14.75 6.98 -4.14
C ALA A 125 15.81 5.91 -4.48
N GLY A 126 15.38 4.65 -4.63
CA GLY A 126 16.25 3.54 -5.03
C GLY A 126 16.86 3.73 -6.42
N LEU A 127 16.04 4.10 -7.41
CA LEU A 127 16.50 4.38 -8.77
C LEU A 127 17.54 5.51 -8.79
N ARG A 128 17.27 6.61 -8.10
CA ARG A 128 18.20 7.76 -7.99
C ARG A 128 19.51 7.38 -7.31
N SER A 129 19.46 6.52 -6.30
CA SER A 129 20.65 5.98 -5.64
C SER A 129 21.46 5.05 -6.55
N GLY A 130 20.79 4.28 -7.40
CA GLY A 130 21.40 3.39 -8.39
C GLY A 130 21.93 4.09 -9.65
N GLY A 131 21.95 5.43 -9.68
CA GLY A 131 22.46 6.22 -10.81
C GLY A 131 21.41 6.59 -11.87
N PHE A 132 20.13 6.34 -11.64
CA PHE A 132 19.05 6.69 -12.56
C PHE A 132 18.37 8.01 -12.16
N GLY A 133 18.62 9.06 -12.93
CA GLY A 133 18.11 10.41 -12.66
C GLY A 133 19.05 11.25 -11.81
N ARG A 134 18.50 12.28 -11.15
CA ARG A 134 19.29 13.20 -10.31
C ARG A 134 19.78 12.46 -9.04
N PRO A 135 21.03 12.60 -8.59
CA PRO A 135 21.47 12.01 -7.32
C PRO A 135 20.62 12.50 -6.14
N LEU A 136 20.43 11.66 -5.12
CA LEU A 136 19.77 12.08 -3.88
C LEU A 136 20.61 13.15 -3.17
N PRO A 137 19.98 14.14 -2.51
CA PRO A 137 20.71 15.17 -1.78
C PRO A 137 21.34 14.58 -0.52
N THR A 138 22.43 15.22 -0.06
CA THR A 138 22.87 15.06 1.34
C THR A 138 21.97 15.93 2.20
N LEU A 139 21.35 15.34 3.22
CA LEU A 139 20.47 16.03 4.15
C LEU A 139 21.28 16.65 5.29
N ASP A 140 20.84 17.81 5.77
CA ASP A 140 21.38 18.49 6.94
C ASP A 140 20.22 18.92 7.86
N PRO A 141 20.08 18.33 9.07
CA PRO A 141 20.92 17.26 9.64
C PRO A 141 20.90 15.94 8.85
N PRO A 142 21.96 15.10 8.97
CA PRO A 142 22.03 13.83 8.23
C PRO A 142 20.93 12.84 8.61
N ALA A 143 20.20 12.37 7.60
CA ALA A 143 19.23 11.27 7.69
C ALA A 143 19.34 10.38 6.44
N ASP A 144 18.94 9.11 6.53
CA ASP A 144 18.86 8.21 5.38
C ASP A 144 17.73 8.65 4.43
N PRO A 145 18.05 9.10 3.20
CA PRO A 145 17.04 9.60 2.28
C PRO A 145 15.98 8.56 1.87
N LEU A 146 16.33 7.28 1.81
CA LEU A 146 15.40 6.21 1.46
C LEU A 146 14.39 5.97 2.59
N LEU A 147 14.86 5.93 3.84
CA LEU A 147 13.97 5.76 4.99
C LEU A 147 13.13 7.01 5.25
N ALA A 148 13.70 8.20 5.02
CA ALA A 148 13.01 9.48 5.11
C ALA A 148 11.76 9.56 4.22
N VAL A 149 11.87 9.18 2.94
CA VAL A 149 10.74 9.27 1.99
C VAL A 149 9.72 8.14 2.14
N THR A 150 10.09 7.04 2.77
CA THR A 150 9.22 5.86 2.89
C THR A 150 8.44 5.86 4.18
N ILE A 151 9.11 5.93 5.34
CA ILE A 151 8.48 5.61 6.62
C ILE A 151 8.85 6.53 7.79
N THR A 152 10.06 7.07 7.86
CA THR A 152 10.50 7.73 9.09
C THR A 152 9.88 9.11 9.30
N GLU A 153 9.61 9.86 8.22
CA GLU A 153 8.79 11.08 8.30
C GLU A 153 7.37 10.77 8.77
N ALA A 154 6.74 9.74 8.18
CA ALA A 154 5.38 9.33 8.53
C ALA A 154 5.28 8.87 9.99
N LEU A 155 6.25 8.09 10.47
CA LEU A 155 6.31 7.67 11.87
C LEU A 155 6.53 8.85 12.83
N GLY A 156 7.53 9.70 12.55
CA GLY A 156 7.85 10.83 13.42
C GLY A 156 6.66 11.77 13.56
N THR A 157 6.06 12.18 12.44
CA THR A 157 4.91 13.09 12.43
C THR A 157 3.66 12.45 13.04
N SER A 158 3.37 11.17 12.75
CA SER A 158 2.22 10.48 13.32
C SER A 158 2.29 10.37 14.85
N PHE A 159 3.45 10.00 15.39
CA PHE A 159 3.63 9.86 16.83
C PHE A 159 3.70 11.21 17.56
N LEU A 160 4.19 12.27 16.92
CA LEU A 160 4.09 13.64 17.44
C LEU A 160 2.62 14.08 17.56
N LEU A 161 1.84 13.89 16.49
CA LEU A 161 0.41 14.25 16.49
C LEU A 161 -0.37 13.47 17.56
N ALA A 162 -0.05 12.20 17.76
CA ALA A 162 -0.67 11.36 18.78
C ALA A 162 -0.29 11.74 20.23
N GLN A 163 0.75 12.56 20.45
CA GLN A 163 1.09 13.08 21.78
C GLN A 163 0.33 14.38 22.13
N GLY A 164 -0.07 15.15 21.12
CA GLY A 164 -0.42 16.58 21.25
C GLY A 164 -1.82 16.97 21.74
N GLY A 165 -2.72 16.05 22.12
CA GLY A 165 -3.95 16.47 22.82
C GLY A 165 -5.20 15.61 22.73
N ASP A 166 -5.30 14.68 21.77
CA ASP A 166 -6.44 13.74 21.71
C ASP A 166 -6.02 12.38 22.28
N HIS A 167 -6.46 12.05 23.50
CA HIS A 167 -6.21 10.75 24.15
C HIS A 167 -6.72 9.52 23.33
N ASN A 168 -7.40 9.75 22.21
CA ASN A 168 -7.91 8.73 21.28
C ASN A 168 -7.16 8.68 19.93
N ALA A 169 -6.15 9.52 19.69
CA ALA A 169 -5.41 9.53 18.44
C ALA A 169 -4.47 8.31 18.33
N THR A 170 -4.83 7.35 17.48
CA THR A 170 -3.98 6.20 17.13
C THR A 170 -2.88 6.63 16.16
N ALA A 171 -1.62 6.31 16.46
CA ALA A 171 -0.48 6.66 15.60
C ALA A 171 -0.22 5.62 14.47
N LEU A 172 -0.67 4.38 14.66
CA LEU A 172 -0.48 3.27 13.74
C LEU A 172 -1.80 2.53 13.52
N GLY A 173 -1.96 1.96 12.33
CA GLY A 173 -3.18 1.25 11.94
C GLY A 173 -4.40 2.19 11.85
N PRO A 174 -5.62 1.67 11.81
CA PRO A 174 -5.95 0.27 11.70
C PRO A 174 -5.74 -0.24 10.27
N GLY A 175 -5.90 -1.56 10.11
CA GLY A 175 -6.23 -2.16 8.83
C GLY A 175 -7.70 -1.96 8.45
N GLY A 176 -8.08 -2.53 7.32
CA GLY A 176 -9.38 -2.34 6.69
C GLY A 176 -9.87 -3.60 6.00
N CYS A 177 -10.96 -3.44 5.27
CA CYS A 177 -11.63 -4.48 4.50
C CYS A 177 -11.88 -3.99 3.08
N TRP A 178 -11.75 -4.89 2.12
CA TRP A 178 -12.24 -4.68 0.76
C TRP A 178 -13.73 -4.99 0.69
N ASP A 179 -14.44 -4.27 -0.16
CA ASP A 179 -15.82 -4.57 -0.53
C ASP A 179 -15.95 -5.92 -1.23
N ASP A 180 -15.01 -6.23 -2.12
CA ASP A 180 -14.88 -7.50 -2.81
C ASP A 180 -13.40 -7.86 -2.98
N VAL A 181 -13.02 -9.09 -2.62
CA VAL A 181 -11.60 -9.52 -2.67
C VAL A 181 -11.19 -10.06 -4.05
N GLU A 182 -12.15 -10.40 -4.90
CA GLU A 182 -11.94 -10.83 -6.28
C GLU A 182 -11.92 -9.62 -7.23
N ASN A 183 -12.74 -8.59 -6.95
CA ASN A 183 -12.83 -7.35 -7.72
C ASN A 183 -12.86 -6.10 -6.79
N PRO A 184 -11.77 -5.80 -6.07
CA PRO A 184 -11.69 -4.74 -5.07
C PRO A 184 -11.90 -3.36 -5.69
N ARG A 185 -12.84 -2.60 -5.14
CA ARG A 185 -13.12 -1.20 -5.53
C ARG A 185 -12.97 -0.23 -4.38
N ASN A 186 -13.40 -0.63 -3.19
CA ASN A 186 -13.43 0.22 -2.02
C ASN A 186 -12.74 -0.47 -0.85
N TYR A 187 -11.74 0.20 -0.28
CA TYR A 187 -11.11 -0.22 0.96
C TYR A 187 -11.63 0.65 2.09
N THR A 188 -12.12 0.02 3.16
CA THR A 188 -12.70 0.74 4.31
C THR A 188 -11.96 0.35 5.59
N LEU A 189 -11.49 1.36 6.33
CA LEU A 189 -10.81 1.15 7.60
C LEU A 189 -11.78 0.54 8.64
N ARG A 190 -11.26 -0.35 9.49
CA ARG A 190 -12.04 -1.03 10.55
C ARG A 190 -12.14 -0.21 11.85
N GLY A 191 -11.55 0.97 11.87
CA GLY A 191 -11.50 1.86 13.03
C GLY A 191 -11.17 3.29 12.60
N PRO A 192 -10.95 4.20 13.57
CA PRO A 192 -10.57 5.58 13.29
C PRO A 192 -9.33 5.65 12.39
N SER A 193 -9.31 6.61 11.47
CA SER A 193 -8.13 6.84 10.63
C SER A 193 -6.93 7.26 11.48
N SER A 194 -5.73 6.87 11.05
CA SER A 194 -4.47 7.43 11.54
C SER A 194 -3.65 7.98 10.37
N PRO A 195 -2.59 8.77 10.63
CA PRO A 195 -1.64 9.15 9.59
C PRO A 195 -0.88 7.96 8.98
N VAL A 196 -0.79 6.81 9.68
CA VAL A 196 -0.10 5.60 9.20
C VAL A 196 -0.99 4.36 9.35
N PRO A 197 -2.04 4.21 8.52
CA PRO A 197 -2.82 2.97 8.47
C PRO A 197 -1.97 1.80 8.00
N ASP A 198 -2.45 0.56 8.20
CA ASP A 198 -1.67 -0.65 7.87
C ASP A 198 -1.22 -0.65 6.40
N ALA A 199 -2.07 -0.18 5.48
CA ALA A 199 -1.72 -0.11 4.06
C ALA A 199 -0.52 0.81 3.79
N VAL A 200 -0.44 1.96 4.48
CA VAL A 200 0.66 2.92 4.38
C VAL A 200 1.94 2.32 4.96
N ALA A 201 1.87 1.74 6.16
CA ALA A 201 3.00 1.04 6.77
C ALA A 201 3.55 -0.06 5.84
N ILE A 202 2.66 -0.88 5.27
CA ILE A 202 3.02 -1.96 4.38
C ILE A 202 3.65 -1.44 3.07
N GLY A 203 3.03 -0.43 2.43
CA GLY A 203 3.57 0.19 1.22
C GLY A 203 4.94 0.82 1.43
N ALA A 204 5.14 1.46 2.59
CA ALA A 204 6.42 2.05 2.97
C ALA A 204 7.51 1.00 3.20
N MET A 205 7.18 -0.11 3.88
CA MET A 205 8.11 -1.24 4.06
C MET A 205 8.56 -1.81 2.72
N ASP A 206 7.60 -2.05 1.82
CA ASP A 206 7.88 -2.58 0.48
C ASP A 206 8.70 -1.58 -0.35
N GLY A 207 8.36 -0.28 -0.29
CA GLY A 207 9.11 0.79 -0.92
C GLY A 207 10.57 0.85 -0.45
N ALA A 208 10.82 0.73 0.86
CA ALA A 208 12.17 0.72 1.41
C ALA A 208 12.96 -0.53 0.97
N VAL A 209 12.35 -1.71 1.04
CA VAL A 209 12.98 -2.98 0.63
C VAL A 209 13.34 -2.97 -0.86
N LEU A 210 12.41 -2.51 -1.71
CA LEU A 210 12.58 -2.47 -3.15
C LEU A 210 13.51 -1.34 -3.60
N GLY A 211 13.44 -0.18 -2.95
CA GLY A 211 14.37 0.92 -3.17
C GLY A 211 15.81 0.53 -2.85
N ALA A 212 16.04 -0.13 -1.71
CA ALA A 212 17.37 -0.64 -1.34
C ALA A 212 17.91 -1.68 -2.34
N ARG A 213 17.01 -2.45 -2.99
CA ARG A 213 17.40 -3.38 -4.05
C ARG A 213 17.80 -2.64 -5.33
N LEU A 214 17.01 -1.65 -5.76
CA LEU A 214 17.28 -0.87 -6.96
C LEU A 214 18.57 -0.05 -6.87
N ALA A 215 18.93 0.41 -5.66
CA ALA A 215 20.20 1.10 -5.42
C ALA A 215 21.44 0.25 -5.77
N ARG A 216 21.31 -1.08 -5.82
CA ARG A 216 22.39 -2.02 -6.19
C ARG A 216 22.35 -2.46 -7.66
N GLY A 217 21.22 -2.27 -8.32
CA GLY A 217 20.91 -2.89 -9.59
C GLY A 217 19.57 -2.36 -10.13
N PRO A 218 19.60 -1.37 -11.03
CA PRO A 218 18.39 -0.80 -11.63
C PRO A 218 17.64 -1.87 -12.43
N LEU A 219 16.32 -1.88 -12.31
CA LEU A 219 15.40 -2.72 -13.08
C LEU A 219 14.19 -1.87 -13.49
N PRO A 220 13.49 -2.19 -14.58
CA PRO A 220 12.16 -1.65 -14.83
C PRO A 220 11.26 -1.90 -13.61
N VAL A 221 10.48 -0.88 -13.22
CA VAL A 221 9.62 -0.93 -12.03
C VAL A 221 8.60 -2.06 -12.15
N ALA A 222 8.02 -2.27 -13.32
CA ALA A 222 7.06 -3.34 -13.54
C ALA A 222 7.69 -4.74 -13.42
N GLU A 223 8.92 -4.92 -13.90
CA GLU A 223 9.69 -6.17 -13.72
C GLU A 223 10.00 -6.42 -12.23
N LEU A 224 10.43 -5.38 -11.52
CA LEU A 224 10.72 -5.44 -10.09
C LEU A 224 9.48 -5.86 -9.29
N LEU A 225 8.34 -5.20 -9.51
CA LEU A 225 7.10 -5.47 -8.79
C LEU A 225 6.51 -6.84 -9.16
N ARG A 226 6.59 -7.24 -10.44
CA ARG A 226 6.19 -8.59 -10.87
C ARG A 226 7.02 -9.66 -10.18
N GLY A 227 8.33 -9.45 -10.05
CA GLY A 227 9.20 -10.37 -9.31
C GLY A 227 8.95 -10.39 -7.79
N TYR A 228 8.44 -9.29 -7.22
CA TYR A 228 8.22 -9.16 -5.77
C TYR A 228 6.85 -9.65 -5.31
N TYR A 229 5.78 -9.29 -6.02
CA TYR A 229 4.40 -9.66 -5.71
C TYR A 229 3.94 -10.92 -6.46
N GLY A 230 4.58 -11.25 -7.58
CA GLY A 230 4.26 -12.44 -8.36
C GLY A 230 4.78 -13.73 -7.74
N THR A 231 4.16 -14.84 -8.12
CA THR A 231 4.65 -16.19 -7.80
C THR A 231 5.66 -16.64 -8.85
N ARG A 232 6.74 -17.33 -8.43
CA ARG A 232 7.82 -17.71 -9.35
C ARG A 232 7.32 -18.69 -10.42
N ASN A 233 7.50 -18.33 -11.69
CA ASN A 233 7.36 -19.18 -12.89
C ASN A 233 6.02 -19.92 -13.08
N GLY A 234 4.88 -19.39 -12.62
CA GLY A 234 3.56 -19.98 -12.93
C GLY A 234 3.31 -21.39 -12.34
N SER A 235 4.31 -22.02 -11.71
CA SER A 235 4.10 -23.12 -10.80
C SER A 235 3.51 -22.51 -9.54
N GLY A 236 2.23 -22.72 -9.28
CA GLY A 236 1.50 -22.23 -8.08
C GLY A 236 2.01 -22.81 -6.74
N GLY A 237 3.32 -23.03 -6.60
CA GLY A 237 3.97 -23.75 -5.51
C GLY A 237 4.87 -22.90 -4.60
N GLY A 238 4.86 -21.57 -4.69
CA GLY A 238 5.70 -20.71 -3.84
C GLY A 238 5.01 -19.43 -3.38
N ARG A 239 5.29 -19.02 -2.14
CA ARG A 239 4.89 -17.69 -1.63
C ARG A 239 5.68 -16.61 -2.36
N PRO A 240 5.05 -15.49 -2.77
CA PRO A 240 5.76 -14.38 -3.38
C PRO A 240 6.79 -13.78 -2.39
N PRO A 241 7.89 -13.19 -2.88
CA PRO A 241 8.86 -12.51 -2.01
C PRO A 241 8.23 -11.48 -1.05
N SER A 242 7.14 -10.84 -1.45
CA SER A 242 6.36 -9.92 -0.63
C SER A 242 5.84 -10.56 0.68
N SER A 243 5.63 -11.88 0.73
CA SER A 243 5.27 -12.57 1.97
C SER A 243 6.37 -12.56 3.03
N TYR A 244 7.60 -12.21 2.66
CA TYR A 244 8.75 -12.08 3.57
C TYR A 244 9.08 -10.62 3.91
N ARG A 245 8.22 -9.65 3.55
CA ARG A 245 8.50 -8.21 3.71
C ARG A 245 8.92 -7.82 5.12
N ARG A 246 8.28 -8.38 6.15
CA ARG A 246 8.59 -8.09 7.56
C ARG A 246 10.04 -8.41 7.91
N ARG A 247 10.50 -9.60 7.53
CA ARG A 247 11.89 -10.02 7.68
C ARG A 247 12.85 -9.16 6.85
N SER A 248 12.49 -8.90 5.58
CA SER A 248 13.33 -8.11 4.67
C SER A 248 13.51 -6.67 5.15
N PHE A 249 12.41 -6.03 5.57
CA PHE A 249 12.43 -4.69 6.14
C PHE A 249 13.16 -4.67 7.48
N GLY A 250 12.90 -5.64 8.37
CA GLY A 250 13.60 -5.74 9.66
C GLY A 250 15.13 -5.89 9.52
N ALA A 251 15.60 -6.53 8.46
CA ALA A 251 17.04 -6.59 8.14
C ALA A 251 17.60 -5.23 7.66
N LEU A 252 16.78 -4.42 6.99
CA LEU A 252 17.14 -3.09 6.48
C LEU A 252 17.09 -2.02 7.59
N ALA A 253 16.01 -2.00 8.36
CA ALA A 253 15.65 -0.95 9.31
C ALA A 253 15.36 -1.56 10.69
N ARG A 254 16.36 -2.25 11.27
CA ARG A 254 16.31 -2.75 12.66
C ARG A 254 15.84 -1.65 13.61
N GLN A 255 15.12 -2.00 14.68
CA GLN A 255 14.52 -1.04 15.62
C GLN A 255 15.47 0.11 16.01
N GLY A 256 16.70 -0.19 16.46
CA GLY A 256 17.66 0.84 16.87
C GLY A 256 18.18 1.74 15.73
N ARG A 257 18.13 1.28 14.47
CA ARG A 257 18.35 2.14 13.30
C ARG A 257 17.11 2.98 13.05
N LEU A 258 15.93 2.37 13.05
CA LEU A 258 14.66 3.07 12.82
C LEU A 258 14.47 4.23 13.80
N GLU A 259 14.77 4.02 15.09
CA GLU A 259 14.76 5.06 16.12
C GLU A 259 15.64 6.25 15.76
N LYS A 260 16.90 6.01 15.38
CA LYS A 260 17.83 7.07 14.99
C LYS A 260 17.35 7.84 13.76
N GLU A 261 16.82 7.15 12.76
CA GLU A 261 16.35 7.76 11.52
C GLU A 261 15.04 8.54 11.72
N VAL A 262 14.16 8.11 12.62
CA VAL A 262 12.97 8.89 13.01
C VAL A 262 13.41 10.18 13.72
N ALA A 263 14.34 10.10 14.68
CA ALA A 263 14.87 11.29 15.33
C ALA A 263 15.54 12.26 14.34
N ALA A 264 16.38 11.73 13.44
CA ALA A 264 17.07 12.54 12.44
C ALA A 264 16.10 13.26 11.48
N VAL A 265 15.04 12.57 11.03
CA VAL A 265 14.03 13.19 10.17
C VAL A 265 13.20 14.23 10.92
N LEU A 266 12.89 14.01 12.20
CA LEU A 266 12.22 15.04 13.01
C LEU A 266 13.07 16.30 13.14
N GLU A 267 14.38 16.16 13.37
CA GLU A 267 15.30 17.31 13.38
C GLU A 267 15.40 17.98 12.00
N LEU A 268 15.37 17.21 10.90
CA LEU A 268 15.27 17.76 9.55
C LEU A 268 13.99 18.58 9.35
N LEU A 269 12.83 18.08 9.80
CA LEU A 269 11.56 18.79 9.65
C LEU A 269 11.55 20.13 10.41
N ARG A 270 12.36 20.29 11.46
CA ARG A 270 12.51 21.57 12.18
C ARG A 270 13.23 22.64 11.36
N THR A 271 13.96 22.26 10.31
CA THR A 271 14.66 23.21 9.42
C THR A 271 13.85 23.55 8.17
N LEU A 272 12.82 22.77 7.86
CA LEU A 272 12.01 22.90 6.64
C LEU A 272 10.73 23.69 6.90
N SER A 273 10.36 24.62 6.01
CA SER A 273 9.04 25.24 6.04
C SER A 273 7.98 24.33 5.40
N PRO A 274 6.73 24.29 5.92
CA PRO A 274 6.22 25.04 7.08
C PRO A 274 6.41 24.33 8.44
N THR A 275 7.03 23.14 8.45
CA THR A 275 7.15 22.31 9.66
C THR A 275 8.04 22.91 10.75
N SER A 276 8.97 23.79 10.39
CA SER A 276 9.84 24.52 11.31
C SER A 276 9.06 25.38 12.31
N GLU A 277 7.91 25.92 11.92
CA GLU A 277 7.04 26.68 12.81
C GLU A 277 6.24 25.76 13.74
N LEU A 278 5.75 24.64 13.21
CA LEU A 278 4.96 23.66 13.96
C LEU A 278 5.79 22.90 15.01
N LEU A 279 7.07 22.68 14.73
CA LEU A 279 7.99 21.91 15.58
C LEU A 279 8.91 22.79 16.44
N ARG A 280 8.68 24.11 16.47
CA ARG A 280 9.53 25.07 17.18
C ARG A 280 9.65 24.72 18.67
N ASP A 281 8.53 24.38 19.30
CA ASP A 281 8.42 24.17 20.74
C ASP A 281 8.70 22.72 21.17
N VAL A 282 8.88 21.80 20.22
CA VAL A 282 9.13 20.38 20.50
C VAL A 282 10.56 20.20 21.02
N GLY A 283 10.74 19.74 22.26
CA GLY A 283 12.07 19.60 22.85
C GLY A 283 12.91 18.48 22.23
N THR A 284 14.25 18.54 22.33
CA THR A 284 15.12 17.42 21.87
C THR A 284 14.86 16.11 22.63
N GLN A 285 14.51 16.21 23.91
CA GLN A 285 14.10 15.05 24.72
C GLN A 285 12.75 14.47 24.25
N GLU A 286 11.85 15.33 23.79
CA GLU A 286 10.55 14.92 23.24
C GLU A 286 10.73 14.22 21.90
N VAL A 287 11.58 14.76 21.00
CA VAL A 287 11.98 14.09 19.75
C VAL A 287 12.53 12.70 20.02
N ALA A 288 13.43 12.55 21.01
CA ALA A 288 13.99 11.26 21.37
C ALA A 288 12.91 10.29 21.89
N ALA A 289 12.00 10.75 22.75
CA ALA A 289 10.91 9.93 23.29
C ALA A 289 9.93 9.49 22.20
N VAL A 290 9.56 10.38 21.28
CA VAL A 290 8.74 10.08 20.10
C VAL A 290 9.42 9.04 19.23
N ALA A 291 10.69 9.24 18.90
CA ALA A 291 11.44 8.34 18.02
C ALA A 291 11.56 6.94 18.61
N GLN A 292 11.86 6.84 19.92
CA GLN A 292 11.93 5.58 20.63
C GLN A 292 10.58 4.84 20.63
N ARG A 293 9.49 5.56 20.93
CA ARG A 293 8.13 5.01 20.94
C ARG A 293 7.71 4.54 19.56
N ALA A 294 7.90 5.38 18.54
CA ALA A 294 7.55 5.10 17.15
C ALA A 294 8.29 3.86 16.63
N ALA A 295 9.60 3.79 16.85
CA ALA A 295 10.41 2.66 16.40
C ALA A 295 10.04 1.35 17.10
N ARG A 296 9.77 1.39 18.42
CA ARG A 296 9.37 0.21 19.19
C ARG A 296 8.00 -0.30 18.73
N GLU A 297 6.97 0.54 18.76
CA GLU A 297 5.60 0.12 18.42
C GLU A 297 5.49 -0.32 16.94
N PHE A 298 6.20 0.34 16.03
CA PHE A 298 6.26 -0.09 14.63
C PHE A 298 6.98 -1.43 14.48
N SER A 299 8.11 -1.63 15.17
CA SER A 299 8.85 -2.90 15.10
C SER A 299 8.01 -4.05 15.65
N GLU A 300 7.37 -3.88 16.80
CA GLU A 300 6.48 -4.87 17.41
C GLU A 300 5.32 -5.22 16.46
N GLY A 301 4.62 -4.21 15.92
CA GLY A 301 3.41 -4.39 15.11
C GLY A 301 3.66 -4.85 13.66
N TYR A 302 4.74 -4.40 13.03
CA TYR A 302 4.99 -4.60 11.59
C TYR A 302 6.21 -5.46 11.26
N VAL A 303 7.15 -5.67 12.19
CA VAL A 303 8.36 -6.45 11.96
C VAL A 303 8.34 -7.78 12.72
N GLU A 304 8.00 -7.76 14.01
CA GLU A 304 8.09 -8.92 14.90
C GLU A 304 6.81 -9.78 14.88
N CYS A 305 5.65 -9.16 15.08
CA CYS A 305 4.39 -9.90 15.08
C CYS A 305 4.06 -10.41 13.67
N PRO A 306 3.49 -11.63 13.52
CA PRO A 306 2.98 -12.10 12.24
C PRO A 306 1.76 -11.29 11.79
N ALA A 307 1.60 -11.11 10.48
CA ALA A 307 0.39 -10.49 9.94
C ALA A 307 -0.81 -11.44 10.11
N ILE A 308 -1.86 -10.96 10.79
CA ILE A 308 -3.13 -11.68 10.92
C ILE A 308 -4.07 -11.20 9.80
N VAL A 309 -4.59 -12.13 9.01
CA VAL A 309 -5.60 -11.82 7.97
C VAL A 309 -6.99 -11.77 8.62
N PRO A 310 -7.64 -10.60 8.74
CA PRO A 310 -8.94 -10.51 9.38
C PRO A 310 -10.03 -11.17 8.54
N ARG A 311 -11.13 -11.52 9.23
CA ARG A 311 -12.34 -12.18 8.67
C ARG A 311 -12.80 -11.64 7.32
N CYS A 312 -12.89 -10.32 7.19
CA CYS A 312 -13.36 -9.69 5.97
C CYS A 312 -12.44 -9.92 4.76
N LEU A 313 -11.11 -10.00 4.97
CA LEU A 313 -10.17 -10.20 3.86
C LEU A 313 -10.21 -11.60 3.27
N TRP A 314 -10.68 -12.61 4.01
CA TRP A 314 -10.91 -13.94 3.43
C TRP A 314 -12.38 -14.22 3.11
N GLY A 315 -13.26 -13.21 3.22
CA GLY A 315 -14.67 -13.34 2.88
C GLY A 315 -15.46 -14.21 3.85
N ALA A 316 -15.15 -14.10 5.15
CA ALA A 316 -15.89 -14.79 6.19
C ALA A 316 -17.35 -14.37 6.22
N ARG A 317 -18.25 -15.35 6.38
CA ARG A 317 -19.63 -15.07 6.78
C ARG A 317 -19.68 -14.58 8.24
N PRO A 318 -20.72 -13.84 8.64
CA PRO A 318 -20.98 -13.57 10.04
C PRO A 318 -21.10 -14.87 10.86
N TYR A 319 -20.75 -14.81 12.14
CA TYR A 319 -21.12 -15.87 13.08
C TYR A 319 -22.64 -15.88 13.29
N ARG A 320 -23.18 -17.00 13.78
CA ARG A 320 -24.57 -17.13 14.23
C ARG A 320 -24.63 -16.93 15.75
N GLY A 321 -25.77 -16.47 16.25
CA GLY A 321 -25.96 -16.27 17.69
C GLY A 321 -25.09 -15.15 18.27
N THR A 322 -24.60 -15.34 19.50
CA THR A 322 -23.77 -14.36 20.22
C THR A 322 -22.52 -15.05 20.75
N PRO A 323 -21.32 -14.65 20.29
CA PRO A 323 -20.09 -15.29 20.72
C PRO A 323 -19.83 -15.01 22.21
N ALA A 324 -19.39 -16.04 22.94
CA ALA A 324 -18.93 -15.88 24.30
C ALA A 324 -17.52 -15.24 24.29
N PRO A 325 -17.32 -14.08 24.95
CA PRO A 325 -16.01 -13.46 25.01
C PRO A 325 -15.05 -14.30 25.84
N LEU A 326 -13.84 -14.50 25.33
CA LEU A 326 -12.76 -15.12 26.09
C LEU A 326 -12.22 -14.15 27.15
N GLN A 327 -11.69 -14.69 28.25
CA GLN A 327 -11.06 -13.92 29.33
C GLN A 327 -9.54 -14.01 29.22
N PRO A 328 -8.85 -13.02 28.60
CA PRO A 328 -7.39 -12.99 28.56
C PRO A 328 -6.79 -12.66 29.96
N PRO A 329 -5.56 -13.12 30.27
CA PRO A 329 -4.71 -13.97 29.44
C PRO A 329 -5.19 -15.44 29.44
N LEU A 330 -5.06 -16.11 28.29
CA LEU A 330 -5.41 -17.52 28.15
C LEU A 330 -4.31 -18.41 28.74
N GLY A 331 -4.68 -19.43 29.52
CA GLY A 331 -3.72 -20.35 30.18
C GLY A 331 -3.25 -21.52 29.31
N SER A 332 -3.88 -21.77 28.16
CA SER A 332 -3.60 -22.92 27.28
C SER A 332 -3.70 -22.55 25.80
N VAL A 333 -2.88 -23.19 24.96
CA VAL A 333 -2.95 -23.12 23.49
C VAL A 333 -3.09 -24.54 22.95
N PHE A 334 -4.10 -24.77 22.11
CA PHE A 334 -4.36 -26.08 21.49
C PHE A 334 -3.96 -26.03 20.01
N LEU A 335 -3.07 -26.93 19.61
CA LEU A 335 -2.58 -27.01 18.24
C LEU A 335 -3.36 -28.06 17.46
N HIS A 336 -4.01 -27.63 16.37
CA HIS A 336 -4.81 -28.48 15.49
C HIS A 336 -4.26 -28.45 14.06
N HIS A 337 -4.46 -29.56 13.34
CA HIS A 337 -4.41 -29.58 11.89
C HIS A 337 -5.84 -29.62 11.33
N THR A 338 -6.01 -29.16 10.10
CA THR A 338 -7.29 -29.24 9.39
C THR A 338 -7.40 -30.62 8.71
N LEU A 339 -8.53 -31.31 8.88
CA LEU A 339 -8.80 -32.57 8.16
C LEU A 339 -9.25 -32.27 6.72
N GLU A 340 -10.26 -31.41 6.59
CA GLU A 340 -10.74 -30.88 5.31
C GLU A 340 -10.73 -29.35 5.37
N PRO A 341 -10.06 -28.65 4.43
CA PRO A 341 -9.23 -29.19 3.36
C PRO A 341 -7.92 -29.84 3.86
N SER A 342 -7.56 -30.97 3.26
CA SER A 342 -6.41 -31.81 3.67
C SER A 342 -5.08 -31.39 3.04
N ARG A 343 -5.11 -30.60 1.97
CA ARG A 343 -3.91 -30.10 1.29
C ARG A 343 -3.56 -28.69 1.76
N PRO A 344 -2.27 -28.39 1.96
CA PRO A 344 -1.85 -27.03 2.29
C PRO A 344 -2.19 -26.08 1.13
N CYS A 345 -2.72 -24.91 1.48
CA CYS A 345 -2.87 -23.80 0.55
C CYS A 345 -1.58 -22.98 0.51
N LEU A 346 -1.18 -22.51 -0.68
CA LEU A 346 0.09 -21.80 -0.88
C LEU A 346 -0.08 -20.37 -1.42
N THR A 347 -1.30 -20.01 -1.82
CA THR A 347 -1.65 -18.66 -2.30
C THR A 347 -2.78 -18.10 -1.45
N PHE A 348 -2.85 -16.78 -1.35
CA PHE A 348 -3.90 -16.11 -0.59
C PHE A 348 -5.30 -16.54 -1.05
N GLY A 349 -5.56 -16.52 -2.36
CA GLY A 349 -6.86 -16.94 -2.91
C GLY A 349 -7.19 -18.40 -2.59
N ALA A 350 -6.22 -19.31 -2.62
CA ALA A 350 -6.43 -20.71 -2.23
C ALA A 350 -6.70 -20.84 -0.72
N CYS A 351 -5.97 -20.12 0.12
CA CYS A 351 -6.16 -20.14 1.57
C CYS A 351 -7.48 -19.51 1.99
N ALA A 352 -7.87 -18.39 1.38
CA ALA A 352 -9.15 -17.76 1.63
C ALA A 352 -10.33 -18.67 1.24
N ARG A 353 -10.23 -19.38 0.09
CA ARG A 353 -11.21 -20.42 -0.28
C ARG A 353 -11.26 -21.54 0.75
N ALA A 354 -10.12 -22.08 1.15
CA ALA A 354 -10.03 -23.12 2.18
C ALA A 354 -10.70 -22.71 3.50
N MET A 355 -10.46 -21.47 3.97
CA MET A 355 -11.11 -20.93 5.16
C MET A 355 -12.63 -20.83 5.00
N ARG A 356 -13.12 -20.36 3.84
CA ARG A 356 -14.56 -20.29 3.54
C ARG A 356 -15.18 -21.68 3.47
N ASP A 357 -14.50 -22.67 2.89
CA ASP A 357 -15.00 -24.04 2.76
C ASP A 357 -15.18 -24.67 4.14
N MET A 358 -14.20 -24.49 5.02
CA MET A 358 -14.24 -24.98 6.40
C MET A 358 -15.32 -24.26 7.22
N GLN A 359 -15.46 -22.94 7.07
CA GLN A 359 -16.53 -22.20 7.73
C GLN A 359 -17.92 -22.71 7.28
N ARG A 360 -18.13 -22.93 5.98
CA ARG A 360 -19.38 -23.48 5.46
C ARG A 360 -19.66 -24.87 6.02
N PHE A 361 -18.66 -25.75 6.09
CA PHE A 361 -18.84 -27.06 6.70
C PHE A 361 -19.22 -26.97 8.19
N HIS A 362 -18.51 -26.16 8.96
CA HIS A 362 -18.82 -25.98 10.39
C HIS A 362 -20.22 -25.39 10.62
N GLN A 363 -20.59 -24.35 9.88
CA GLN A 363 -21.90 -23.71 10.05
C GLN A 363 -23.04 -24.51 9.41
N ASP A 364 -22.93 -24.86 8.13
CA ASP A 364 -24.04 -25.41 7.35
C ASP A 364 -24.22 -26.92 7.55
N THR A 365 -23.13 -27.65 7.85
CA THR A 365 -23.18 -29.11 8.05
C THR A 365 -23.18 -29.51 9.52
N ARG A 366 -22.32 -28.90 10.36
CA ARG A 366 -22.25 -29.22 11.80
C ARG A 366 -23.18 -28.39 12.68
N GLY A 367 -23.81 -27.36 12.12
CA GLY A 367 -24.71 -26.47 12.87
C GLY A 367 -23.98 -25.60 13.89
N TRP A 368 -22.66 -25.40 13.75
CA TRP A 368 -21.89 -24.54 14.64
C TRP A 368 -22.17 -23.07 14.35
N ASP A 369 -21.91 -22.21 15.35
CA ASP A 369 -22.13 -20.78 15.21
C ASP A 369 -21.08 -20.11 14.29
N ASP A 370 -19.88 -20.67 14.19
CA ASP A 370 -18.82 -20.16 13.33
C ASP A 370 -17.79 -21.26 12.99
N ILE A 371 -16.72 -20.88 12.29
CA ILE A 371 -15.52 -21.71 12.16
C ILE A 371 -14.94 -22.03 13.56
N GLY A 372 -14.63 -23.30 13.83
CA GLY A 372 -14.23 -23.76 15.17
C GLY A 372 -12.79 -23.48 15.60
N TYR A 373 -12.02 -22.70 14.84
CA TYR A 373 -10.65 -22.32 15.15
C TYR A 373 -10.42 -20.82 14.92
#